data_AF-A0A349E0J2-F1
#
_entry.id   AF-A0A349E0J2-F1
#
_cell.length_a   1.000
_cell.length_b   1.000
_cell.length_c   1.000
_cell.angle_alpha   90.00
_cell.angle_beta   90.00
_cell.angle_gamma   90.00
#
_symmetry.space_group_name_H-M   'P 1'
#
loop_
_entity.id
_entity.type
_entity.pdbx_description
1 polymer ?
#
loop_
_entity_poly.entity_id
_entity_poly.type
_entity_poly.pdbx_seq_one_letter_code
_entity_poly.pdbx_strand_id
1 'polypeptide(L)' 'MQDIKQNIKLEITLEEANLLLEALGEMPFKKVFGLVGKIQNQAAPQVNGQNGQQAHQEVTNHKSEEVNV' A
#
# COMPACT_ATOMS: atom_id res chain seq x y z
N MET A 1 18.10 -8.90 30.90
CA MET A 1 16.89 -8.15 30.49
C MET A 1 16.39 -8.82 29.22
N GLN A 2 15.21 -9.43 29.20
CA GLN A 2 14.67 -10.01 27.96
C GLN A 2 14.32 -8.87 27.00
N ASP A 3 14.95 -8.83 25.82
CA ASP A 3 14.56 -7.92 24.75
C ASP A 3 13.13 -8.26 24.31
N ILE A 4 12.18 -7.42 24.69
CA ILE A 4 10.78 -7.62 24.34
C ILE A 4 10.61 -7.26 22.86
N LYS A 5 10.58 -8.27 21.97
CA LYS A 5 10.30 -8.08 20.54
C LYS A 5 8.79 -7.93 20.31
N GLN A 6 8.25 -6.74 20.59
CA GLN A 6 6.86 -6.40 20.26
C GLN A 6 6.76 -5.70 18.91
N ASN A 7 5.69 -5.99 18.17
CA ASN A 7 5.34 -5.23 16.97
C ASN A 7 4.51 -4.00 17.37
N ILE A 8 4.76 -2.87 16.71
CA ILE A 8 3.96 -1.64 16.85
C ILE A 8 3.40 -1.21 15.49
N LYS A 9 2.33 -0.41 15.52
CA LYS A 9 1.79 0.30 14.36
C LYS A 9 2.26 1.75 14.39
N LEU A 10 2.66 2.28 13.24
CA LEU A 10 3.03 3.68 13.08
C LEU A 10 1.88 4.41 12.37
N GLU A 11 1.33 5.42 13.02
CA GLU A 11 0.41 6.37 12.40
C GLU A 11 1.20 7.61 12.04
N ILE A 12 1.56 7.71 10.76
CA ILE A 12 2.34 8.80 10.17
C ILE A 12 1.77 9.13 8.79
N THR A 13 2.04 10.33 8.31
CA THR A 13 1.70 10.75 6.95
C THR A 13 2.56 10.06 5.90
N LEU A 14 2.12 10.09 4.64
CA LEU A 14 2.90 9.57 3.52
C LEU A 14 4.24 10.32 3.37
N GLU A 15 4.24 11.63 3.62
CA GLU A 15 5.46 12.46 3.58
C GLU A 15 6.46 12.02 4.64
N GLU A 16 6.02 11.84 5.89
CA GLU A 16 6.87 11.35 6.98
C GLU A 16 7.38 9.93 6.71
N ALA A 17 6.55 9.06 6.11
CA ALA A 17 6.98 7.72 5.71
C ALA A 17 8.09 7.77 4.65
N ASN A 18 7.98 8.65 3.66
CA ASN A 18 9.02 8.84 2.65
C ASN A 18 10.31 9.40 3.26
N LEU A 19 10.21 10.39 4.15
CA LEU A 19 11.37 10.94 4.88
C LEU A 19 12.08 9.86 5.70
N LEU A 20 11.33 9.00 6.39
CA LEU A 20 11.91 7.87 7.12
C LEU A 20 12.64 6.91 6.17
N LEU A 21 12.03 6.56 5.04
CA LEU A 21 12.65 5.67 4.05
C LEU A 21 13.93 6.27 3.44
N GLU A 22 13.95 7.58 3.20
CA GLU A 22 15.13 8.32 2.75
C GLU A 22 16.26 8.24 3.77
N ALA A 23 15.97 8.56 5.04
CA ALA A 23 16.95 8.45 6.13
C ALA A 23 17.47 7.01 6.34
N LEU A 24 16.62 6.00 6.14
CA LEU A 24 17.04 4.60 6.15
C LEU A 24 17.97 4.26 4.98
N GLY A 25 17.82 4.93 3.83
CA GLY A 25 18.65 4.76 2.63
C GLY A 25 20.10 5.22 2.81
N GLU A 26 20.37 6.12 3.77
CA GLU A 26 21.73 6.57 4.10
C GLU A 26 22.52 5.53 4.92
N MET A 27 21.86 4.49 5.43
CA MET A 27 22.48 3.46 6.26
C MET A 27 22.85 2.20 5.47
N PRO A 28 23.78 1.36 5.96
CA PRO A 28 24.15 0.11 5.29
C PRO A 28 22.94 -0.82 5.10
N PHE A 29 22.66 -1.20 3.84
CA PHE A 29 21.48 -2.00 3.46
C PHE A 29 21.23 -3.23 4.35
N LYS A 30 22.28 -3.98 4.69
CA LYS A 30 22.20 -5.17 5.56
C LYS A 30 21.57 -4.93 6.93
N LYS A 31 21.59 -3.68 7.42
CA LYS A 31 20.97 -3.29 8.69
C LYS A 31 19.50 -2.90 8.53
N VAL A 32 19.13 -2.33 7.38
CA VAL A 32 17.83 -1.65 7.20
C VAL A 32 16.83 -2.42 6.33
N PHE A 33 17.26 -3.38 5.50
CA PHE A 33 16.37 -4.06 4.55
C PHE A 33 15.11 -4.65 5.21
N GLY A 34 15.28 -5.28 6.39
CA GLY A 34 14.17 -5.86 7.13
C GLY A 34 13.24 -4.83 7.75
N LEU A 35 13.75 -3.64 8.11
CA LEU A 35 12.94 -2.54 8.62
C LEU A 35 12.16 -1.87 7.50
N VAL A 36 12.80 -1.58 6.38
CA VAL A 36 12.17 -1.04 5.17
C VAL A 36 11.01 -1.93 4.72
N GLY A 37 11.22 -3.25 4.64
CA GLY A 37 10.16 -4.20 4.28
C GLY A 37 8.97 -4.17 5.26
N LYS A 38 9.21 -4.00 6.57
CA LYS A 38 8.13 -3.88 7.56
C LYS A 38 7.32 -2.59 7.39
N ILE A 39 7.98 -1.47 7.10
CA ILE A 39 7.32 -0.18 6.85
C ILE A 39 6.46 -0.28 5.57
N GLN A 40 7.03 -0.81 4.48
CA GLN A 40 6.32 -1.00 3.22
C GLN A 40 5.09 -1.92 3.39
N ASN A 41 5.21 -3.01 4.15
CA ASN A 41 4.09 -3.90 4.43
C ASN A 41 2.97 -3.23 5.26
N GLN A 42 3.30 -2.29 6.15
CA GLN A 42 2.27 -1.51 6.85
C GLN A 42 1.61 -0.47 5.93
N ALA A 43 2.36 0.14 5.01
CA ALA A 43 1.88 1.20 4.13
C ALA A 43 1.10 0.69 2.89
N ALA A 44 1.50 -0.44 2.29
CA ALA A 44 0.93 -0.98 1.05
C ALA A 44 -0.62 -1.02 1.00
N PRO A 45 -1.34 -1.53 2.03
CA PRO A 45 -2.81 -1.53 1.99
C PRO A 45 -3.43 -0.13 2.04
N GLN A 46 -2.72 0.86 2.58
CA GLN A 46 -3.21 2.23 2.75
C GLN A 46 -3.01 3.07 1.47
N VAL A 47 -1.94 2.79 0.72
CA VAL A 47 -1.59 3.52 -0.51
C VAL A 47 -2.28 2.92 -1.74
N ASN A 48 -2.40 1.59 -1.83
CA ASN A 48 -3.01 0.92 -2.99
C ASN A 48 -4.53 1.13 -3.09
N GLY A 49 -5.20 1.51 -1.98
CA GLY A 49 -6.62 1.83 -1.98
C GLY A 49 -6.98 3.17 -2.65
N GLN A 50 -6.02 4.08 -2.80
CA GLN A 50 -6.27 5.40 -3.39
C GLN A 50 -6.27 5.40 -4.94
N ASN A 51 -5.71 4.36 -5.57
CA ASN A 51 -5.65 4.23 -7.03
C ASN A 51 -6.65 3.19 -7.59
N GLY A 52 -7.46 2.54 -6.75
CA GLY A 52 -8.27 1.37 -7.09
C GLY A 52 -9.77 1.59 -7.26
N GLN A 53 -10.28 2.82 -7.21
CA GLN A 53 -11.72 3.12 -7.27
C GLN A 53 -12.12 3.93 -8.51
N GLN A 54 -11.68 3.54 -9.70
CA GLN A 54 -12.24 4.04 -10.98
C GLN A 54 -12.15 2.97 -12.09
N ALA A 55 -12.68 1.79 -11.85
CA ALA A 55 -13.11 0.90 -12.94
C ALA A 55 -14.08 -0.13 -12.36
N HIS A 56 -15.15 -0.38 -13.10
CA HIS A 56 -16.21 -1.38 -12.82
C HIS A 56 -17.31 -0.91 -11.87
N GLN A 57 -18.28 -0.15 -12.39
CA GLN A 57 -19.67 -0.63 -12.51
C GLN A 57 -20.57 0.43 -13.16
N GLU A 58 -20.61 0.44 -14.50
CA GLU A 58 -21.82 0.83 -15.25
C GLU A 58 -21.74 0.31 -16.70
N VAL A 59 -22.09 -0.96 -16.93
CA VAL A 59 -22.76 -1.40 -18.17
C VAL A 59 -23.67 -2.58 -17.82
N THR A 60 -24.72 -2.27 -17.05
CA THR A 60 -25.98 -3.01 -17.16
C THR A 60 -26.90 -2.08 -17.93
N ASN A 61 -27.08 -2.31 -19.24
CA ASN A 61 -28.37 -2.10 -19.90
C ASN A 61 -28.38 -2.52 -21.39
N HIS A 62 -29.20 -3.54 -21.66
CA HIS A 62 -30.17 -3.68 -22.75
C HIS A 62 -29.76 -3.43 -24.22
N LYS A 63 -29.66 -4.52 -25.00
CA LYS A 63 -30.25 -4.59 -26.35
C LYS A 63 -30.85 -5.99 -26.60
N SER A 64 -32.07 -6.17 -26.12
CA SER A 64 -32.99 -7.19 -26.62
C SER A 64 -33.82 -6.54 -27.73
N GLU A 65 -33.30 -6.48 -28.97
CA GLU A 65 -34.11 -6.27 -30.18
C GLU A 65 -33.18 -6.30 -31.40
N GLU A 66 -33.16 -7.43 -32.12
CA GLU A 66 -33.19 -7.39 -33.58
C GLU A 66 -33.81 -8.70 -34.11
N VAL A 67 -35.05 -8.54 -34.59
CA VAL A 67 -35.78 -9.46 -35.45
C VAL A 67 -35.01 -9.61 -36.77
N ASN A 68 -35.11 -10.81 -37.38
CA ASN A 68 -35.09 -11.09 -38.82
C ASN A 68 -33.96 -12.02 -39.32
N VAL A 69 -34.22 -13.34 -39.39
CA VAL A 69 -34.24 -14.14 -40.64
C VAL A 69 -35.26 -15.26 -40.48
#